data_AF-D3S334-F1
#
_entry.id   AF-D3S334-F1
#
_cell.length_a   1.000
_cell.length_b   1.000
_cell.length_c   1.000
_cell.angle_alpha   90.00
_cell.angle_beta   90.00
_cell.angle_gamma   90.00
#
_symmetry.space_group_name_H-M   'P 1'
#
loop_
_entity.id
_entity.type
_entity.pdbx_description
1 polymer ?
#
loop_
_entity_poly.entity_id
_entity_poly.type
_entity_poly.pdbx_seq_one_letter_code
_entity_poly.pdbx_strand_id
1 'polypeptide(L)'
;MGAKLSVFVLVLVALGMVVLPAVSAKPMGNGYMNPVPASDSSTENNTNVAVTTTVPSTSENNTATVTVTQNLVNPSPNPSPNPNPIRQQGPHPWIQHHQKPHLWKHKHPWIPHLWKHRNQNQNQTQQALAHKMKGEEKWENAKERFEKAREWFNETRKKVEEARKQAREKRFEAWKKHLTAWVEVAKKWVERVELRIQNLKLNNESKERLMSKLQEVKDSLNSIESEINASQNYTELREKAREIRELWKELRQEMRQAVQEYAIDKYSEILERLKQVRDRLQDAGVDVSNLNEKIEEIGSAVDDLENYIGTTEFPEKVREVNQLFREAFKTVKELVREAKPVPKHGFVYARVNGSFELSGNFSSVQIKVKNGSVSIPENVVVKRVNTSGVEMIVARGSFTASGNGEFRILAHGSGELSLSGEGYYRVKKSPAEPMTDEIELGNETVTVTFGQS
;
A
#
# COMPACT_ATOMS: atom_id res chain seq x y z
N MET A 1 33.84 19.80 -38.58
CA MET A 1 32.70 20.15 -37.69
C MET A 1 31.70 19.00 -37.44
N GLY A 2 31.73 17.87 -38.18
CA GLY A 2 30.72 16.80 -38.07
C GLY A 2 30.78 15.85 -36.85
N ALA A 3 31.86 15.86 -36.05
CA ALA A 3 31.99 14.95 -34.90
C ALA A 3 31.20 15.41 -33.65
N LYS A 4 30.92 16.71 -33.51
CA LYS A 4 30.22 17.26 -32.31
C LYS A 4 28.71 16.97 -32.32
N LEU A 5 28.08 16.82 -33.50
CA LEU A 5 26.65 16.49 -33.60
C LEU A 5 26.31 15.02 -33.32
N SER A 6 27.27 14.09 -33.44
CA SER A 6 26.98 12.65 -33.30
C SER A 6 26.82 12.20 -31.83
N VAL A 7 27.45 12.91 -30.91
CA VAL A 7 27.27 12.75 -29.44
C VAL A 7 25.89 13.31 -29.01
N PHE A 8 25.35 14.27 -29.75
CA PHE A 8 24.11 14.99 -29.47
C PHE A 8 22.85 14.09 -29.53
N VAL A 9 22.84 13.10 -30.43
CA VAL A 9 21.74 12.13 -30.55
C VAL A 9 21.73 11.13 -29.39
N LEU A 10 22.88 10.86 -28.77
CA LEU A 10 23.01 9.93 -27.65
C LEU A 10 22.55 10.58 -26.32
N VAL A 11 22.78 11.89 -26.15
CA VAL A 11 22.30 12.66 -24.99
C VAL A 11 20.78 12.83 -25.02
N LEU A 12 20.18 13.02 -26.20
CA LEU A 12 18.71 13.10 -26.35
C LEU A 12 17.99 11.76 -26.12
N VAL A 13 18.66 10.63 -26.36
CA VAL A 13 18.14 9.29 -26.02
C VAL A 13 18.30 8.99 -24.51
N ALA A 14 19.34 9.51 -23.85
CA ALA A 14 19.49 9.42 -22.40
C ALA A 14 18.53 10.36 -21.63
N LEU A 15 18.08 11.45 -22.26
CA LEU A 15 17.00 12.34 -21.78
C LEU A 15 15.60 11.79 -22.04
N GLY A 16 15.51 10.64 -22.71
CA GLY A 16 14.27 9.90 -22.93
C GLY A 16 13.72 9.35 -21.62
N MET A 17 12.79 10.11 -21.03
CA MET A 17 11.82 9.61 -20.06
C MET A 17 12.42 9.00 -18.79
N VAL A 18 12.98 9.86 -17.92
CA VAL A 18 12.45 9.80 -16.55
C VAL A 18 11.08 10.47 -16.63
N VAL A 19 10.07 9.69 -17.02
CA VAL A 19 8.73 9.94 -16.48
C VAL A 19 8.98 9.86 -14.98
N LEU A 20 9.14 11.01 -14.33
CA LEU A 20 8.86 11.10 -12.90
C LEU A 20 7.50 10.41 -12.83
N PRO A 21 7.40 9.21 -12.20
CA PRO A 21 6.09 8.64 -11.99
C PRO A 21 5.34 9.79 -11.37
N ALA A 22 4.26 10.24 -12.03
CA ALA A 22 3.35 11.18 -11.43
C ALA A 22 3.22 10.64 -10.02
N VAL A 23 3.66 11.42 -9.02
CA VAL A 23 3.38 11.12 -7.64
C VAL A 23 1.87 11.36 -7.57
N SER A 24 1.14 10.40 -8.13
CA SER A 24 -0.10 9.93 -7.60
C SER A 24 0.32 9.45 -6.23
N ALA A 25 0.40 10.42 -5.31
CA ALA A 25 -0.31 10.27 -4.08
C ALA A 25 -1.71 9.80 -4.52
N LYS A 26 -1.86 8.47 -4.68
CA LYS A 26 -3.15 7.85 -4.43
C LYS A 26 -3.62 8.57 -3.19
N PRO A 27 -4.77 9.25 -3.20
CA PRO A 27 -5.35 9.71 -1.96
C PRO A 27 -5.35 8.45 -1.09
N MET A 28 -4.47 8.39 -0.10
CA MET A 28 -4.61 7.40 0.95
C MET A 28 -5.99 7.71 1.46
N GLY A 29 -6.92 6.81 1.11
CA GLY A 29 -8.33 7.13 1.13
C GLY A 29 -8.68 7.77 2.46
N ASN A 30 -9.68 8.66 2.42
CA ASN A 30 -10.46 9.01 3.58
C ASN A 30 -11.11 7.74 4.15
N GLY A 31 -10.31 6.81 4.69
CA GLY A 31 -10.74 5.88 5.69
C GLY A 31 -11.06 6.75 6.87
N TYR A 32 -12.31 7.19 6.92
CA TYR A 32 -12.92 7.79 8.10
C TYR A 32 -12.55 6.91 9.29
N MET A 33 -11.54 7.33 10.05
CA MET A 33 -11.27 6.81 11.38
C MET A 33 -12.32 7.41 12.31
N ASN A 34 -13.56 6.98 12.12
CA ASN A 34 -14.62 7.20 13.08
C ASN A 34 -14.31 6.33 14.31
N PRO A 35 -14.32 6.90 15.52
CA PRO A 35 -14.30 6.08 16.73
C PRO A 35 -15.54 5.19 16.71
N VAL A 36 -15.33 3.88 16.58
CA VAL A 36 -16.39 2.90 16.79
C VAL A 36 -16.88 3.06 18.24
N PRO A 37 -18.17 3.34 18.50
CA PRO A 37 -18.68 3.31 19.85
C PRO A 37 -18.56 1.87 20.37
N ALA A 38 -18.00 1.72 21.57
CA ALA A 38 -17.85 0.43 22.22
C ALA A 38 -19.22 -0.22 22.43
N SER A 39 -19.61 -1.13 21.54
CA SER A 39 -20.70 -2.08 21.76
C SER A 39 -20.13 -3.38 22.33
N ASP A 40 -20.70 -3.80 23.45
CA ASP A 40 -20.41 -5.08 24.08
C ASP A 40 -20.96 -6.22 23.19
N SER A 41 -20.07 -7.08 22.67
CA SER A 41 -20.42 -8.48 22.37
C SER A 41 -19.15 -9.32 22.23
N SER A 42 -19.00 -10.27 23.14
CA SER A 42 -17.99 -11.32 23.12
C SER A 42 -18.56 -12.54 22.40
N THR A 43 -18.04 -12.84 21.21
CA THR A 43 -18.14 -14.16 20.60
C THR A 43 -16.79 -14.48 19.95
N GLU A 44 -16.05 -15.38 20.58
CA GLU A 44 -14.80 -15.94 20.03
C GLU A 44 -15.13 -16.83 18.84
N ASN A 45 -14.63 -16.47 17.65
CA ASN A 45 -14.52 -17.38 16.52
C ASN A 45 -13.04 -17.57 16.21
N ASN A 46 -12.59 -18.81 16.42
CA ASN A 46 -11.26 -19.29 16.07
C ASN A 46 -11.22 -19.53 14.55
N THR A 47 -10.51 -18.69 13.81
CA THR A 47 -10.15 -18.94 12.41
C THR A 47 -8.64 -18.87 12.26
N ASN A 48 -8.02 -20.06 12.21
CA ASN A 48 -6.65 -20.22 11.73
C ASN A 48 -6.63 -19.95 10.23
N VAL A 49 -5.99 -18.85 9.81
CA VAL A 49 -5.62 -18.60 8.42
C VAL A 49 -4.09 -18.52 8.38
N ALA A 50 -3.47 -19.59 7.88
CA ALA A 50 -2.06 -19.59 7.53
C ALA A 50 -1.88 -18.85 6.20
N VAL A 51 -1.14 -17.75 6.21
CA VAL A 51 -0.70 -17.03 5.01
C VAL A 51 0.75 -17.40 4.75
N THR A 52 0.97 -18.18 3.69
CA THR A 52 2.29 -18.55 3.19
C THR A 52 2.86 -17.39 2.38
N THR A 53 3.96 -16.80 2.84
CA THR A 53 4.68 -15.73 2.13
C THR A 53 5.92 -16.34 1.47
N THR A 54 5.91 -16.48 0.14
CA THR A 54 7.10 -16.84 -0.65
C THR A 54 7.93 -15.60 -0.94
N VAL A 55 9.20 -15.62 -0.51
CA VAL A 55 10.27 -14.70 -0.91
C VAL A 55 11.23 -15.47 -1.83
N PRO A 56 11.65 -14.93 -2.99
CA PRO A 56 12.71 -15.56 -3.77
C PRO A 56 14.07 -15.12 -3.22
N SER A 57 14.82 -16.07 -2.68
CA SER A 57 16.27 -15.94 -2.43
C SER A 57 17.03 -16.90 -3.34
N THR A 58 17.97 -16.32 -4.08
CA THR A 58 19.04 -16.99 -4.82
C THR A 58 19.92 -17.86 -3.92
N SER A 59 20.16 -19.10 -4.34
CA SER A 59 21.46 -19.83 -4.37
C SER A 59 21.33 -21.33 -4.04
N GLU A 60 21.79 -22.12 -5.01
CA GLU A 60 22.58 -23.36 -4.93
C GLU A 60 22.14 -24.57 -4.06
N ASN A 61 21.88 -25.67 -4.79
CA ASN A 61 22.20 -27.07 -4.51
C ASN A 61 22.12 -27.57 -3.05
N ASN A 62 21.09 -28.38 -2.76
CA ASN A 62 21.28 -29.79 -2.36
C ASN A 62 19.93 -30.52 -2.20
N THR A 63 19.91 -31.74 -2.73
CA THR A 63 18.80 -32.69 -2.72
C THR A 63 18.67 -33.33 -1.34
N ALA A 64 17.49 -33.24 -0.71
CA ALA A 64 17.11 -34.10 0.41
C ALA A 64 15.61 -34.34 0.42
N THR A 65 15.23 -35.60 0.19
CA THR A 65 13.86 -36.11 0.25
C THR A 65 13.50 -36.37 1.71
N VAL A 66 12.46 -35.70 2.23
CA VAL A 66 11.94 -35.96 3.58
C VAL A 66 10.47 -36.36 3.48
N THR A 67 10.21 -37.63 3.80
CA THR A 67 8.89 -38.24 3.92
C THR A 67 8.29 -37.85 5.28
N VAL A 68 7.12 -37.20 5.29
CA VAL A 68 6.38 -36.89 6.53
C VAL A 68 5.17 -37.81 6.62
N THR A 69 5.20 -38.70 7.61
CA THR A 69 4.11 -39.62 7.99
C THR A 69 3.07 -38.87 8.81
N GLN A 70 1.83 -38.80 8.33
CA GLN A 70 0.69 -38.25 9.08
C GLN A 70 0.13 -39.29 10.04
N ASN A 71 0.25 -39.07 11.35
CA ASN A 71 -0.45 -39.84 12.38
C ASN A 71 -1.82 -39.20 12.68
N LEU A 72 -2.88 -39.93 12.33
CA LEU A 72 -4.27 -39.67 12.72
C LEU A 72 -4.46 -40.05 14.20
N VAL A 73 -4.90 -39.09 15.02
CA VAL A 73 -5.36 -39.35 16.40
C VAL A 73 -6.86 -39.05 16.48
N ASN A 74 -7.63 -40.10 16.78
CA ASN A 74 -9.07 -40.08 17.06
C ASN A 74 -9.39 -39.29 18.35
N PRO A 75 -10.49 -38.52 18.39
CA PRO A 75 -11.09 -38.08 19.65
C PRO A 75 -12.22 -39.03 20.10
N SER A 76 -12.17 -39.42 21.38
CA SER A 76 -13.19 -40.18 22.11
C SER A 76 -14.27 -39.25 22.72
N PRO A 77 -15.43 -39.77 23.17
CA PRO A 77 -16.66 -39.00 23.31
C PRO A 77 -16.92 -38.39 24.71
N ASN A 78 -17.73 -37.33 24.68
CA ASN A 78 -18.68 -36.76 25.65
C ASN A 78 -18.82 -37.43 27.05
N PRO A 79 -19.14 -36.65 28.11
CA PRO A 79 -20.57 -36.53 28.42
C PRO A 79 -21.08 -35.17 28.96
N SER A 80 -22.27 -34.81 28.48
CA SER A 80 -23.20 -33.80 29.02
C SER A 80 -23.75 -34.18 30.40
N PRO A 81 -23.99 -33.21 31.30
CA PRO A 81 -24.94 -33.36 32.40
C PRO A 81 -26.30 -32.71 32.08
N ASN A 82 -27.28 -33.60 32.09
CA ASN A 82 -28.73 -33.48 32.24
C ASN A 82 -29.22 -32.34 33.16
N PRO A 83 -30.36 -31.70 32.84
CA PRO A 83 -31.31 -31.33 33.88
C PRO A 83 -32.72 -31.85 33.56
N ASN A 84 -33.28 -32.66 34.45
CA ASN A 84 -34.69 -33.03 34.43
C ASN A 84 -35.32 -32.65 35.77
N PRO A 85 -36.35 -31.79 35.82
CA PRO A 85 -37.11 -31.54 37.04
C PRO A 85 -38.15 -32.66 37.22
N ILE A 86 -38.01 -33.42 38.30
CA ILE A 86 -38.98 -34.44 38.69
C ILE A 86 -40.27 -33.78 39.19
N ARG A 87 -41.31 -34.09 38.44
CA ARG A 87 -42.75 -33.93 38.67
C ARG A 87 -43.17 -34.75 39.91
N GLN A 88 -43.63 -34.11 40.98
CA GLN A 88 -44.40 -34.81 42.02
C GLN A 88 -45.90 -34.64 41.72
N GLN A 89 -46.52 -35.73 41.26
CA GLN A 89 -47.96 -35.93 41.27
C GLN A 89 -48.29 -36.93 42.39
N GLY A 90 -49.22 -36.53 43.24
CA GLY A 90 -50.37 -37.37 43.55
C GLY A 90 -50.29 -38.33 44.75
N PRO A 91 -51.47 -38.77 45.22
CA PRO A 91 -51.78 -38.98 46.63
C PRO A 91 -51.89 -40.46 46.99
N HIS A 92 -51.95 -40.80 48.29
CA HIS A 92 -52.80 -41.90 48.76
C HIS A 92 -53.23 -41.73 50.23
N PRO A 93 -54.45 -42.20 50.58
CA PRO A 93 -55.09 -42.13 51.90
C PRO A 93 -54.76 -43.39 52.73
N TRP A 94 -55.67 -43.79 53.64
CA TRP A 94 -55.57 -44.91 54.62
C TRP A 94 -54.83 -44.45 55.91
N ILE A 95 -55.33 -44.64 57.15
CA ILE A 95 -56.10 -45.73 57.73
C ILE A 95 -57.04 -45.19 58.84
N GLN A 96 -58.28 -45.70 58.84
CA GLN A 96 -59.25 -45.62 59.93
C GLN A 96 -58.76 -46.45 61.12
N HIS A 97 -58.83 -45.90 62.34
CA HIS A 97 -58.97 -46.73 63.53
C HIS A 97 -60.08 -46.20 64.43
N HIS A 98 -61.16 -46.97 64.46
CA HIS A 98 -62.23 -46.93 65.45
C HIS A 98 -61.68 -47.17 66.85
N GLN A 99 -62.09 -46.35 67.83
CA GLN A 99 -62.34 -46.80 69.20
C GLN A 99 -63.51 -45.99 69.78
N LYS A 100 -64.63 -46.68 70.01
CA LYS A 100 -65.73 -46.26 70.88
C LYS A 100 -65.29 -46.51 72.33
N PRO A 101 -65.80 -45.71 73.29
CA PRO A 101 -66.49 -46.37 74.39
C PRO A 101 -67.87 -45.78 74.67
N HIS A 102 -68.65 -46.68 75.28
CA HIS A 102 -70.06 -46.64 75.53
C HIS A 102 -70.40 -45.95 76.85
N LEU A 103 -71.60 -45.35 76.90
CA LEU A 103 -72.49 -45.11 78.06
C LEU A 103 -71.89 -44.23 79.18
N TRP A 104 -72.54 -43.16 79.65
CA TRP A 104 -73.75 -43.19 80.48
C TRP A 104 -74.71 -42.04 80.16
N LYS A 105 -76.01 -42.34 80.14
CA LYS A 105 -77.12 -41.40 80.03
C LYS A 105 -77.53 -40.94 81.43
N HIS A 106 -77.39 -39.66 81.73
CA HIS A 106 -78.27 -38.97 82.69
C HIS A 106 -78.84 -37.73 82.01
N LYS A 107 -80.16 -37.75 81.80
CA LYS A 107 -80.95 -36.64 81.28
C LYS A 107 -81.22 -35.65 82.42
N HIS A 108 -80.59 -34.48 82.37
CA HIS A 108 -81.12 -33.27 82.99
C HIS A 108 -81.58 -32.33 81.86
N PRO A 109 -82.90 -32.09 81.70
CA PRO A 109 -83.38 -31.05 80.81
C PRO A 109 -83.04 -29.69 81.45
N TRP A 110 -82.82 -28.65 80.65
CA TRP A 110 -82.52 -27.25 81.05
C TRP A 110 -81.07 -26.75 81.05
N ILE A 111 -80.13 -27.28 80.24
CA ILE A 111 -78.92 -26.50 79.86
C ILE A 111 -78.40 -26.67 78.39
N PRO A 112 -79.18 -26.91 77.31
CA PRO A 112 -78.57 -27.09 75.96
C PRO A 112 -78.24 -25.78 75.21
N HIS A 113 -78.96 -24.69 75.49
CA HIS A 113 -78.85 -23.45 74.69
C HIS A 113 -77.63 -22.60 75.09
N LEU A 114 -77.27 -22.58 76.37
CA LEU A 114 -76.12 -21.82 76.90
C LEU A 114 -74.77 -22.47 76.58
N TRP A 115 -74.71 -23.81 76.51
CA TRP A 115 -73.48 -24.53 76.14
C TRP A 115 -73.16 -24.45 74.65
N LYS A 116 -74.17 -24.44 73.76
CA LYS A 116 -73.95 -24.19 72.33
C LYS A 116 -73.41 -22.79 72.07
N HIS A 117 -73.97 -21.75 72.73
CA HIS A 117 -73.43 -20.39 72.61
C HIS A 117 -72.02 -20.25 73.18
N ARG A 118 -71.70 -20.91 74.30
CA ARG A 118 -70.35 -20.87 74.88
C ARG A 118 -69.31 -21.58 74.01
N ASN A 119 -69.63 -22.75 73.46
CA ASN A 119 -68.73 -23.46 72.53
C ASN A 119 -68.60 -22.75 71.18
N GLN A 120 -69.67 -22.12 70.69
CA GLN A 120 -69.62 -21.34 69.45
C GLN A 120 -68.78 -20.07 69.62
N ASN A 121 -68.89 -19.38 70.76
CA ASN A 121 -68.02 -18.25 71.11
C ASN A 121 -66.56 -18.69 71.34
N GLN A 122 -66.30 -19.83 71.99
CA GLN A 122 -64.94 -20.36 72.12
C GLN A 122 -64.33 -20.74 70.78
N ASN A 123 -65.08 -21.38 69.88
CA ASN A 123 -64.61 -21.69 68.53
C ASN A 123 -64.37 -20.42 67.70
N GLN A 124 -65.23 -19.41 67.79
CA GLN A 124 -65.01 -18.11 67.14
C GLN A 124 -63.78 -17.39 67.70
N THR A 125 -63.54 -17.47 69.00
CA THR A 125 -62.36 -16.88 69.64
C THR A 125 -61.08 -17.61 69.23
N GLN A 126 -61.10 -18.95 69.16
CA GLN A 126 -59.97 -19.75 68.67
C GLN A 126 -59.72 -19.52 67.18
N GLN A 127 -60.76 -19.37 66.35
CA GLN A 127 -60.61 -19.04 64.93
C GLN A 127 -60.06 -17.62 64.73
N ALA A 128 -60.49 -16.64 65.53
CA ALA A 128 -59.96 -15.28 65.49
C ALA A 128 -58.49 -15.22 65.93
N LEU A 129 -58.12 -15.94 67.00
CA LEU A 129 -56.73 -16.07 67.44
C LEU A 129 -55.87 -16.80 66.41
N ALA A 130 -56.37 -17.87 65.79
CA ALA A 130 -55.67 -18.57 64.72
C ALA A 130 -55.51 -17.71 63.46
N HIS A 131 -56.49 -16.87 63.11
CA HIS A 131 -56.38 -15.95 61.98
C HIS A 131 -55.41 -14.80 62.28
N LYS A 132 -55.36 -14.32 63.54
CA LYS A 132 -54.38 -13.34 63.99
C LYS A 132 -52.96 -13.92 63.98
N MET A 133 -52.75 -15.12 64.53
CA MET A 133 -51.46 -15.82 64.50
C MET A 133 -51.02 -16.14 63.06
N LYS A 134 -51.94 -16.58 62.18
CA LYS A 134 -51.63 -16.75 60.75
C LYS A 134 -51.31 -15.44 60.04
N GLY A 135 -51.88 -14.32 60.50
CA GLY A 135 -51.56 -12.98 59.99
C GLY A 135 -50.17 -12.53 60.42
N GLU A 136 -49.81 -12.76 61.68
CA GLU A 136 -48.50 -12.48 62.26
C GLU A 136 -47.41 -13.35 61.61
N GLU A 137 -47.65 -14.65 61.44
CA GLU A 137 -46.73 -15.58 60.75
C GLU A 137 -46.53 -15.20 59.27
N LYS A 138 -47.59 -14.76 58.58
CA LYS A 138 -47.48 -14.23 57.21
C LYS A 138 -46.68 -12.92 57.16
N TRP A 139 -46.82 -12.06 58.16
CA TRP A 139 -46.09 -10.81 58.26
C TRP A 139 -44.61 -11.03 58.54
N GLU A 140 -44.27 -11.93 59.47
CA GLU A 140 -42.88 -12.30 59.76
C GLU A 140 -42.21 -12.95 58.56
N ASN A 141 -42.88 -13.90 57.88
CA ASN A 141 -42.39 -14.47 56.63
C ASN A 141 -42.21 -13.42 55.52
N ALA A 142 -43.12 -12.45 55.40
CA ALA A 142 -42.99 -11.37 54.44
C ALA A 142 -41.81 -10.45 54.77
N LYS A 143 -41.59 -10.16 56.05
CA LYS A 143 -40.46 -9.37 56.54
C LYS A 143 -39.13 -10.08 56.29
N GLU A 144 -39.02 -11.37 56.60
CA GLU A 144 -37.82 -12.18 56.33
C GLU A 144 -37.51 -12.25 54.82
N ARG A 145 -38.54 -12.44 53.98
CA ARG A 145 -38.38 -12.40 52.52
C ARG A 145 -37.92 -11.03 52.03
N PHE A 146 -38.42 -9.95 52.61
CA PHE A 146 -38.01 -8.59 52.27
C PHE A 146 -36.55 -8.32 52.70
N GLU A 147 -36.15 -8.76 53.89
CA GLU A 147 -34.77 -8.65 54.37
C GLU A 147 -33.81 -9.44 53.47
N LYS A 148 -34.12 -10.70 53.13
CA LYS A 148 -33.34 -11.50 52.16
C LYS A 148 -33.28 -10.84 50.78
N ALA A 149 -34.39 -10.31 50.28
CA ALA A 149 -34.42 -9.60 48.99
C ALA A 149 -33.56 -8.32 49.03
N ARG A 150 -33.56 -7.60 50.15
CA ARG A 150 -32.75 -6.40 50.36
C ARG A 150 -31.27 -6.73 50.44
N GLU A 151 -30.89 -7.79 51.15
CA GLU A 151 -29.52 -8.29 51.21
C GLU A 151 -29.03 -8.72 49.82
N TRP A 152 -29.82 -9.53 49.13
CA TRP A 152 -29.51 -9.96 47.76
C TRP A 152 -29.37 -8.78 46.79
N PHE A 153 -30.23 -7.76 46.89
CA PHE A 153 -30.11 -6.54 46.09
C PHE A 153 -28.82 -5.78 46.40
N ASN A 154 -28.46 -5.63 47.68
CA ASN A 154 -27.23 -4.96 48.08
C ASN A 154 -25.97 -5.71 47.62
N GLU A 155 -25.96 -7.05 47.73
CA GLU A 155 -24.89 -7.88 47.19
C GLU A 155 -24.77 -7.78 45.68
N THR A 156 -25.89 -7.86 44.97
CA THR A 156 -25.92 -7.72 43.51
C THR A 156 -25.43 -6.34 43.08
N ARG A 157 -25.82 -5.28 43.78
CA ARG A 157 -25.35 -3.92 43.54
C ARG A 157 -23.82 -3.81 43.72
N LYS A 158 -23.26 -4.42 44.76
CA LYS A 158 -21.80 -4.47 44.98
C LYS A 158 -21.09 -5.22 43.85
N LYS A 159 -21.58 -6.40 43.46
CA LYS A 159 -21.02 -7.20 42.34
C LYS A 159 -21.05 -6.42 41.01
N VAL A 160 -22.14 -5.72 40.73
CA VAL A 160 -22.25 -4.87 39.53
C VAL A 160 -21.28 -3.69 39.58
N GLU A 161 -21.07 -3.09 40.75
CA GLU A 161 -20.10 -2.00 40.91
C GLU A 161 -18.65 -2.48 40.73
N GLU A 162 -18.30 -3.63 41.29
CA GLU A 162 -17.00 -4.28 41.11
C GLU A 162 -16.77 -4.65 39.63
N ALA A 163 -17.75 -5.28 38.99
CA ALA A 163 -17.69 -5.60 37.56
C ALA A 163 -17.52 -4.34 36.70
N ARG A 164 -18.19 -3.23 37.06
CA ARG A 164 -18.02 -1.93 36.38
C ARG A 164 -16.63 -1.34 36.61
N LYS A 165 -16.05 -1.45 37.81
CA LYS A 165 -14.69 -0.99 38.10
C LYS A 165 -13.66 -1.79 37.29
N GLN A 166 -13.75 -3.12 37.31
CA GLN A 166 -12.90 -4.00 36.51
C GLN A 166 -13.04 -3.73 35.00
N ALA A 167 -14.26 -3.52 34.51
CA ALA A 167 -14.48 -3.20 33.10
C ALA A 167 -13.86 -1.85 32.72
N ARG A 168 -13.92 -0.84 33.60
CA ARG A 168 -13.28 0.47 33.37
C ARG A 168 -11.75 0.35 33.34
N GLU A 169 -11.16 -0.39 34.28
CA GLU A 169 -9.70 -0.62 34.32
C GLU A 169 -9.23 -1.38 33.06
N LYS A 170 -9.93 -2.44 32.66
CA LYS A 170 -9.61 -3.18 31.43
C LYS A 170 -9.71 -2.30 30.19
N ARG A 171 -10.76 -1.49 30.08
CA ARG A 171 -10.92 -0.54 28.97
C ARG A 171 -9.81 0.53 29.00
N PHE A 172 -9.35 0.95 30.18
CA PHE A 172 -8.31 1.97 30.33
C PHE A 172 -6.96 1.42 29.84
N GLU A 173 -6.59 0.24 30.32
CA GLU A 173 -5.39 -0.47 29.88
C GLU A 173 -5.41 -0.79 28.39
N ALA A 174 -6.55 -1.20 27.84
CA ALA A 174 -6.71 -1.42 26.41
C ALA A 174 -6.49 -0.12 25.61
N TRP A 175 -7.02 1.00 26.09
CA TRP A 175 -6.85 2.31 25.45
C TRP A 175 -5.40 2.81 25.52
N LYS A 176 -4.75 2.64 26.67
CA LYS A 176 -3.34 2.95 26.88
C LYS A 176 -2.46 2.17 25.90
N LYS A 177 -2.62 0.84 25.83
CA LYS A 177 -1.94 -0.02 24.85
C LYS A 177 -2.19 0.40 23.41
N HIS A 178 -3.42 0.79 23.09
CA HIS A 178 -3.76 1.26 21.74
C HIS A 178 -3.00 2.54 21.37
N LEU A 179 -2.96 3.53 22.27
CA LEU A 179 -2.22 4.77 22.04
C LEU A 179 -0.70 4.54 21.95
N THR A 180 -0.13 3.71 22.82
CA THR A 180 1.29 3.33 22.73
C THR A 180 1.60 2.67 21.38
N ALA A 181 0.77 1.72 20.93
CA ALA A 181 0.94 1.10 19.62
C ALA A 181 0.86 2.11 18.47
N TRP A 182 0.00 3.13 18.61
CA TRP A 182 -0.12 4.20 17.62
C TRP A 182 1.15 5.05 17.55
N VAL A 183 1.70 5.43 18.70
CA VAL A 183 2.97 6.17 18.80
C VAL A 183 4.12 5.38 18.16
N GLU A 184 4.21 4.08 18.42
CA GLU A 184 5.21 3.20 17.81
C GLU A 184 5.09 3.13 16.27
N VAL A 185 3.86 3.07 15.75
CA VAL A 185 3.62 3.13 14.30
C VAL A 185 4.05 4.49 13.74
N ALA A 186 3.80 5.58 14.46
CA ALA A 186 4.22 6.92 14.06
C ALA A 186 5.75 7.05 14.02
N LYS A 187 6.47 6.54 15.03
CA LYS A 187 7.95 6.50 15.05
C LYS A 187 8.53 5.73 13.86
N LYS A 188 8.05 4.51 13.60
CA LYS A 188 8.47 3.71 12.43
C LYS A 188 8.18 4.41 11.11
N TRP A 189 7.13 5.22 11.09
CA TRP A 189 6.81 6.01 9.92
C TRP A 189 7.79 7.18 9.76
N VAL A 190 8.17 7.88 10.83
CA VAL A 190 9.20 8.94 10.83
C VAL A 190 10.54 8.38 10.32
N GLU A 191 10.98 7.23 10.83
CA GLU A 191 12.21 6.56 10.38
C GLU A 191 12.21 6.24 8.88
N ARG A 192 11.07 5.80 8.34
CA ARG A 192 10.92 5.56 6.89
C ARG A 192 11.01 6.85 6.09
N VAL A 193 10.55 7.98 6.63
CA VAL A 193 10.67 9.29 5.98
C VAL A 193 12.12 9.77 6.04
N GLU A 194 12.79 9.64 7.18
CA GLU A 194 14.23 9.94 7.33
C GLU A 194 15.06 9.20 6.27
N LEU A 195 14.85 7.88 6.13
CA LEU A 195 15.52 7.08 5.10
C LEU A 195 15.24 7.58 3.67
N ARG A 196 14.01 8.01 3.38
CA ARG A 196 13.68 8.56 2.06
C ARG A 196 14.42 9.88 1.82
N ILE A 197 14.40 10.79 2.79
CA ILE A 197 15.09 12.09 2.70
C ILE A 197 16.60 11.89 2.56
N GLN A 198 17.18 10.92 3.27
CA GLN A 198 18.60 10.58 3.14
C GLN A 198 18.97 10.12 1.73
N ASN A 199 18.09 9.34 1.09
CA ASN A 199 18.28 8.80 -0.25
C ASN A 199 17.91 9.78 -1.37
N LEU A 200 17.16 10.84 -1.08
CA LEU A 200 16.85 11.88 -2.04
C LEU A 200 18.09 12.76 -2.29
N LYS A 201 18.32 13.13 -3.55
CA LYS A 201 19.33 14.10 -3.95
C LYS A 201 18.81 15.53 -3.73
N LEU A 202 18.55 15.86 -2.47
CA LEU A 202 18.17 17.18 -2.00
C LEU A 202 19.40 18.06 -1.82
N ASN A 203 19.22 19.38 -1.87
CA ASN A 203 20.22 20.32 -1.35
C ASN A 203 20.47 20.03 0.15
N ASN A 204 21.70 20.23 0.61
CA ASN A 204 22.09 19.96 2.00
C ASN A 204 21.26 20.79 2.99
N GLU A 205 20.99 22.05 2.68
CA GLU A 205 20.19 22.94 3.53
C GLU A 205 18.76 22.43 3.71
N SER A 206 18.06 22.11 2.62
CA SER A 206 16.70 21.53 2.68
C SER A 206 16.70 20.19 3.41
N LYS A 207 17.73 19.36 3.18
CA LYS A 207 17.89 18.07 3.87
C LYS A 207 18.06 18.25 5.38
N GLU A 208 18.92 19.16 5.81
CA GLU A 208 19.17 19.45 7.23
C GLU A 208 17.93 20.02 7.92
N ARG A 209 17.23 20.96 7.28
CA ARG A 209 15.97 21.52 7.79
C ARG A 209 14.92 20.44 8.03
N LEU A 210 14.75 19.51 7.09
CA LEU A 210 13.78 18.42 7.22
C LEU A 210 14.20 17.38 8.27
N MET A 211 15.49 17.03 8.32
CA MET A 211 16.01 16.11 9.34
C MET A 211 15.83 16.70 10.74
N SER A 212 16.05 18.01 10.92
CA SER A 212 15.85 18.70 12.20
C SER A 212 14.39 18.64 12.66
N LYS A 213 13.43 18.87 11.75
CA LYS A 213 12.00 18.75 12.07
C LYS A 213 11.57 17.31 12.39
N LEU A 214 12.09 16.31 11.67
CA LEU A 214 11.79 14.91 11.96
C LEU A 214 12.32 14.50 13.34
N GLN A 215 13.48 15.02 13.74
CA GLN A 215 14.04 14.81 15.06
C GLN A 215 13.15 15.43 16.15
N GLU A 216 12.69 16.67 15.97
CA GLU A 216 11.74 17.33 16.89
C GLU A 216 10.45 16.53 17.06
N VAL A 217 9.92 15.97 15.97
CA VAL A 217 8.73 15.11 16.02
C VAL A 217 9.01 13.79 16.73
N LYS A 218 10.19 13.20 16.53
CA LYS A 218 10.61 11.98 17.23
C LYS A 218 10.71 12.22 18.74
N ASP A 219 11.28 13.34 19.14
CA ASP A 219 11.40 13.75 20.54
C ASP A 219 10.01 13.98 21.16
N SER A 220 9.11 14.65 20.43
CA SER A 220 7.72 14.84 20.83
C SER A 220 6.97 13.51 21.00
N LEU A 221 7.15 12.55 20.09
CA LEU A 221 6.57 11.21 20.19
C LEU A 221 7.09 10.43 21.39
N ASN A 222 8.39 10.54 21.71
CA ASN A 222 8.99 9.92 22.89
C ASN A 222 8.43 10.53 24.20
N SER A 223 8.23 11.85 24.22
CA SER A 223 7.59 12.54 25.35
C SER A 223 6.17 12.04 25.57
N ILE A 224 5.36 12.01 24.50
CA ILE A 224 3.98 11.54 24.55
C ILE A 224 3.89 10.07 24.99
N GLU A 225 4.78 9.20 24.52
CA GLU A 225 4.82 7.81 24.98
C GLU A 225 5.03 7.72 26.49
N SER A 226 5.97 8.51 27.02
CA SER A 226 6.26 8.58 28.45
C SER A 226 5.06 9.08 29.24
N GLU A 227 4.34 10.07 28.72
CA GLU A 227 3.13 10.62 29.35
C GLU A 227 1.94 9.66 29.29
N ILE A 228 1.75 8.91 28.18
CA ILE A 228 0.77 7.81 28.09
C ILE A 228 1.07 6.77 29.17
N ASN A 229 2.34 6.40 29.33
CA ASN A 229 2.77 5.43 30.33
C ASN A 229 2.57 5.95 31.77
N ALA A 230 2.70 7.25 31.99
CA ALA A 230 2.45 7.89 33.28
C ALA A 230 0.97 8.16 33.57
N SER A 231 0.08 8.11 32.56
CA SER A 231 -1.32 8.51 32.74
C SER A 231 -2.05 7.58 33.73
N GLN A 232 -2.88 8.19 34.58
CA GLN A 232 -3.68 7.51 35.60
C GLN A 232 -5.18 7.54 35.30
N ASN A 233 -5.62 8.40 34.38
CA ASN A 233 -7.03 8.57 34.07
C ASN A 233 -7.32 8.77 32.57
N TYR A 234 -8.58 8.57 32.21
CA TYR A 234 -9.05 8.66 30.82
C TYR A 234 -8.97 10.05 30.22
N THR A 235 -9.08 11.09 31.04
CA THR A 235 -8.99 12.49 30.59
C THR A 235 -7.59 12.79 30.07
N GLU A 236 -6.55 12.39 30.80
CA GLU A 236 -5.15 12.49 30.37
C GLU A 236 -4.93 11.73 29.06
N LEU A 237 -5.37 10.46 28.98
CA LEU A 237 -5.21 9.69 27.73
C LEU A 237 -5.95 10.31 26.54
N ARG A 238 -7.07 11.01 26.77
CA ARG A 238 -7.81 11.70 25.70
C ARG A 238 -7.07 12.96 25.24
N GLU A 239 -6.44 13.69 26.15
CA GLU A 239 -5.59 14.83 25.83
C GLU A 239 -4.37 14.39 25.02
N LYS A 240 -3.69 13.32 25.45
CA LYS A 240 -2.57 12.75 24.69
C LYS A 240 -3.00 12.26 23.30
N ALA A 241 -4.18 11.64 23.19
CA ALA A 241 -4.73 11.29 21.88
C ALA A 241 -5.04 12.50 20.98
N ARG A 242 -5.28 13.69 21.54
CA ARG A 242 -5.45 14.94 20.77
C ARG A 242 -4.11 15.50 20.34
N GLU A 243 -3.16 15.62 21.26
CA GLU A 243 -1.79 16.09 20.97
C GLU A 243 -1.14 15.27 19.85
N ILE A 244 -1.28 13.94 19.92
CA ILE A 244 -0.86 13.01 18.88
C ILE A 244 -1.44 13.36 17.50
N ARG A 245 -2.73 13.69 17.42
CA ARG A 245 -3.39 14.03 16.15
C ARG A 245 -2.91 15.36 15.60
N GLU A 246 -2.67 16.32 16.47
CA GLU A 246 -2.20 17.66 16.10
C GLU A 246 -0.77 17.58 15.56
N LEU A 247 0.14 16.91 16.29
CA LEU A 247 1.49 16.59 15.82
C LEU A 247 1.48 15.88 14.46
N TRP A 248 0.59 14.90 14.28
CA TRP A 248 0.49 14.19 13.01
C TRP A 248 0.00 15.08 11.86
N LYS A 249 -0.90 16.03 12.15
CA LYS A 249 -1.40 16.99 11.16
C LYS A 249 -0.29 17.96 10.75
N GLU A 250 0.47 18.48 11.70
CA GLU A 250 1.60 19.37 11.47
C GLU A 250 2.69 18.67 10.66
N LEU A 251 3.11 17.48 11.09
CA LEU A 251 4.07 16.65 10.38
C LEU A 251 3.65 16.34 8.94
N ARG A 252 2.36 16.06 8.71
CA ARG A 252 1.83 15.85 7.35
C ARG A 252 1.93 17.10 6.49
N GLN A 253 1.65 18.26 7.06
CA GLN A 253 1.75 19.55 6.36
C GLN A 253 3.21 19.86 6.01
N GLU A 254 4.11 19.69 6.97
CA GLU A 254 5.54 19.93 6.81
C GLU A 254 6.17 19.05 5.73
N MET A 255 5.88 17.75 5.75
CA MET A 255 6.29 16.85 4.67
C MET A 255 5.73 17.23 3.31
N ARG A 256 4.48 17.70 3.26
CA ARG A 256 3.89 18.12 2.00
C ARG A 256 4.71 19.30 1.45
N GLN A 257 5.02 20.28 2.28
CA GLN A 257 5.87 21.42 1.91
C GLN A 257 7.25 20.96 1.46
N ALA A 258 7.88 20.04 2.18
CA ALA A 258 9.17 19.44 1.82
C ALA A 258 9.19 18.82 0.41
N VAL A 259 8.14 18.06 0.08
CA VAL A 259 8.00 17.42 -1.24
C VAL A 259 7.76 18.48 -2.33
N GLN A 260 7.08 19.57 -2.00
CA GLN A 260 6.87 20.70 -2.90
C GLN A 260 8.17 21.46 -3.17
N GLU A 261 8.94 21.78 -2.13
CA GLU A 261 10.29 22.36 -2.23
C GLU A 261 11.20 21.48 -3.12
N TYR A 262 11.23 20.16 -2.88
CA TYR A 262 11.98 19.23 -3.73
C TYR A 262 11.54 19.24 -5.20
N ALA A 263 10.24 19.39 -5.46
CA ALA A 263 9.74 19.45 -6.83
C ALA A 263 10.25 20.70 -7.54
N ILE A 264 10.29 21.85 -6.86
CA ILE A 264 10.85 23.11 -7.37
C ILE A 264 12.34 22.92 -7.71
N ASP A 265 13.13 22.35 -6.78
CA ASP A 265 14.55 22.05 -7.03
C ASP A 265 14.75 21.21 -8.30
N LYS A 266 13.88 20.23 -8.54
CA LYS A 266 13.93 19.40 -9.75
C LYS A 266 13.57 20.17 -11.00
N TYR A 267 12.61 21.09 -10.93
CA TYR A 267 12.31 21.97 -12.06
C TYR A 267 13.47 22.90 -12.39
N SER A 268 14.13 23.47 -11.38
CA SER A 268 15.33 24.28 -11.56
C SER A 268 16.47 23.49 -12.22
N GLU A 269 16.68 22.23 -11.81
CA GLU A 269 17.66 21.34 -12.46
C GLU A 269 17.32 21.04 -13.94
N ILE A 270 16.03 20.84 -14.25
CA ILE A 270 15.58 20.61 -15.64
C ILE A 270 15.72 21.87 -16.47
N LEU A 271 15.38 23.05 -15.92
CA LEU A 271 15.55 24.33 -16.57
C LEU A 271 17.02 24.60 -16.89
N GLU A 272 17.94 24.30 -15.98
CA GLU A 272 19.37 24.46 -16.21
C GLU A 272 19.87 23.54 -17.34
N ARG A 273 19.39 22.29 -17.40
CA ARG A 273 19.69 21.40 -18.53
C ARG A 273 19.13 21.93 -19.85
N LEU A 274 17.94 22.54 -19.82
CA LEU A 274 17.33 23.14 -21.00
C LEU A 274 18.15 24.33 -21.51
N LYS A 275 18.65 25.19 -20.61
CA LYS A 275 19.60 26.28 -20.91
C LYS A 275 20.87 25.76 -21.58
N GLN A 276 21.46 24.68 -21.05
CA GLN A 276 22.63 24.04 -21.67
C GLN A 276 22.35 23.48 -23.07
N VAL A 277 21.15 22.96 -23.33
CA VAL A 277 20.76 22.51 -24.67
C VAL A 277 20.60 23.70 -25.62
N ARG A 278 19.98 24.79 -25.15
CA ARG A 278 19.87 26.05 -25.89
C ARG A 278 21.24 26.61 -26.26
N ASP A 279 22.18 26.66 -25.32
CA ASP A 279 23.55 27.16 -25.58
C ASP A 279 24.23 26.34 -26.69
N ARG A 280 24.09 25.01 -26.65
CA ARG A 280 24.67 24.13 -27.69
C ARG A 280 24.01 24.28 -29.06
N LEU A 281 22.71 24.58 -29.12
CA LEU A 281 22.01 24.85 -30.38
C LEU A 281 22.45 26.19 -30.96
N GLN A 282 22.61 27.21 -30.11
CA GLN A 282 23.13 28.51 -30.50
C GLN A 282 24.58 28.41 -31.02
N ASP A 283 25.44 27.65 -30.33
CA ASP A 283 26.81 27.35 -30.79
C ASP A 283 26.85 26.62 -32.14
N ALA A 284 25.78 25.88 -32.48
CA ALA A 284 25.61 25.22 -33.77
C ALA A 284 25.06 26.16 -34.86
N GLY A 285 24.83 27.44 -34.56
CA GLY A 285 24.32 28.45 -35.49
C GLY A 285 22.81 28.38 -35.73
N VAL A 286 22.07 27.71 -34.84
CA VAL A 286 20.60 27.62 -34.91
C VAL A 286 19.99 28.84 -34.23
N ASP A 287 18.94 29.42 -34.81
CA ASP A 287 18.19 30.49 -34.16
C ASP A 287 17.39 29.91 -32.97
N VAL A 288 17.72 30.37 -31.77
CA VAL A 288 17.12 29.92 -30.50
C VAL A 288 16.19 30.96 -29.88
N SER A 289 15.80 32.01 -30.60
CA SER A 289 15.01 33.13 -30.05
C SER A 289 13.71 32.68 -29.37
N ASN A 290 12.91 31.84 -30.03
CA ASN A 290 11.68 31.28 -29.47
C ASN A 290 11.96 30.38 -28.24
N LEU A 291 13.07 29.63 -28.26
CA LEU A 291 13.46 28.80 -27.11
C LEU A 291 13.89 29.66 -25.90
N ASN A 292 14.51 30.82 -26.12
CA ASN A 292 14.85 31.75 -25.05
C ASN A 292 13.60 32.33 -24.37
N GLU A 293 12.61 32.78 -25.14
CA GLU A 293 11.33 33.25 -24.59
C GLU A 293 10.67 32.20 -23.71
N LYS A 294 10.63 30.94 -24.17
CA LYS A 294 10.10 29.82 -23.36
C LYS A 294 10.92 29.52 -22.11
N ILE A 295 12.24 29.65 -22.17
CA ILE A 295 13.11 29.46 -20.99
C ILE A 295 12.86 30.54 -19.94
N GLU A 296 12.64 31.79 -20.35
CA GLU A 296 12.30 32.90 -19.45
C GLU A 296 10.90 32.74 -18.82
N GLU A 297 9.92 32.31 -19.62
CA GLU A 297 8.57 32.00 -19.14
C GLU A 297 8.60 30.85 -18.12
N ILE A 298 9.35 29.78 -18.42
CA ILE A 298 9.54 28.66 -17.47
C ILE A 298 10.26 29.15 -16.21
N GLY A 299 11.29 29.98 -16.34
CA GLY A 299 12.04 30.51 -15.19
C GLY A 299 11.12 31.25 -14.23
N SER A 300 10.36 32.22 -14.74
CA SER A 300 9.38 32.96 -13.95
C SER A 300 8.35 32.04 -13.30
N ALA A 301 7.82 31.07 -14.06
CA ALA A 301 6.82 30.15 -13.53
C ALA A 301 7.36 29.18 -12.46
N VAL A 302 8.64 28.79 -12.55
CA VAL A 302 9.31 27.96 -11.53
C VAL A 302 9.57 28.77 -10.27
N ASP A 303 10.04 30.01 -10.40
CA ASP A 303 10.27 30.91 -9.25
C ASP A 303 8.93 31.22 -8.54
N ASP A 304 7.86 31.41 -9.31
CA ASP A 304 6.52 31.63 -8.76
C ASP A 304 5.98 30.44 -7.95
N LEU A 305 6.43 29.20 -8.21
CA LEU A 305 5.98 28.03 -7.44
C LEU A 305 6.29 28.14 -5.95
N GLU A 306 7.34 28.87 -5.57
CA GLU A 306 7.71 29.08 -4.17
C GLU A 306 6.57 29.75 -3.38
N ASN A 307 5.86 30.68 -4.02
CA ASN A 307 4.73 31.39 -3.42
C ASN A 307 3.52 30.49 -3.13
N TYR A 308 3.46 29.32 -3.77
CA TYR A 308 2.36 28.37 -3.63
C TYR A 308 2.68 27.20 -2.69
N ILE A 309 3.86 27.16 -2.06
CA ILE A 309 4.22 26.10 -1.12
C ILE A 309 3.21 26.05 0.04
N GLY A 310 2.76 24.84 0.38
CA GLY A 310 1.75 24.59 1.42
C GLY A 310 0.30 24.86 1.00
N THR A 311 0.07 25.50 -0.15
CA THR A 311 -1.28 25.80 -0.65
C THR A 311 -1.91 24.62 -1.38
N THR A 312 -3.23 24.67 -1.57
CA THR A 312 -3.96 23.71 -2.40
C THR A 312 -3.78 23.95 -3.90
N GLU A 313 -3.27 25.11 -4.30
CA GLU A 313 -3.10 25.53 -5.70
C GLU A 313 -1.77 25.04 -6.30
N PHE A 314 -0.79 24.67 -5.45
CA PHE A 314 0.51 24.15 -5.89
C PHE A 314 0.43 23.07 -6.99
N PRO A 315 -0.43 22.03 -6.89
CA PRO A 315 -0.50 20.99 -7.91
C PRO A 315 -0.97 21.50 -9.27
N GLU A 316 -1.77 22.55 -9.30
CA GLU A 316 -2.26 23.17 -10.54
C GLU A 316 -1.13 23.97 -11.20
N LYS A 317 -0.41 24.78 -10.42
CA LYS A 317 0.79 25.49 -10.91
C LYS A 317 1.88 24.57 -11.41
N VAL A 318 2.10 23.44 -10.73
CA VAL A 318 3.00 22.40 -11.24
C VAL A 318 2.57 21.86 -12.60
N ARG A 319 1.27 21.72 -12.89
CA ARG A 319 0.81 21.28 -14.22
C ARG A 319 1.07 22.33 -15.29
N GLU A 320 0.89 23.61 -14.97
CA GLU A 320 1.22 24.74 -15.86
C GLU A 320 2.72 24.70 -16.21
N VAL A 321 3.60 24.63 -15.21
CA VAL A 321 5.06 24.51 -15.40
C VAL A 321 5.43 23.30 -16.27
N ASN A 322 4.83 22.14 -16.00
CA ASN A 322 5.06 20.93 -16.83
C ASN A 322 4.64 21.13 -18.29
N GLN A 323 3.55 21.87 -18.55
CA GLN A 323 3.10 22.15 -19.89
C GLN A 323 4.10 23.05 -20.63
N LEU A 324 4.61 24.09 -19.97
CA LEU A 324 5.67 24.95 -20.51
C LEU A 324 6.93 24.16 -20.87
N PHE A 325 7.40 23.28 -19.99
CA PHE A 325 8.52 22.39 -20.29
C PHE A 325 8.26 21.51 -21.52
N ARG A 326 7.06 20.93 -21.66
CA ARG A 326 6.71 20.09 -22.82
C ARG A 326 6.78 20.88 -24.12
N GLU A 327 6.31 22.12 -24.11
CA GLU A 327 6.37 23.00 -25.26
C GLU A 327 7.81 23.40 -25.60
N ALA A 328 8.61 23.76 -24.61
CA ALA A 328 10.03 24.05 -24.82
C ALA A 328 10.78 22.85 -25.39
N PHE A 329 10.53 21.63 -24.89
CA PHE A 329 11.12 20.41 -25.45
C PHE A 329 10.62 20.10 -26.87
N LYS A 330 9.38 20.49 -27.21
CA LYS A 330 8.89 20.39 -28.59
C LYS A 330 9.66 21.34 -29.50
N THR A 331 9.84 22.59 -29.09
CA THR A 331 10.68 23.58 -29.81
C THR A 331 12.10 23.06 -29.99
N VAL A 332 12.73 22.53 -28.94
CA VAL A 332 14.07 21.90 -29.04
C VAL A 332 14.08 20.80 -30.09
N LYS A 333 13.07 19.92 -30.14
CA LYS A 333 13.02 18.84 -31.15
C LYS A 333 12.91 19.36 -32.58
N GLU A 334 12.15 20.44 -32.78
CA GLU A 334 12.00 21.09 -34.08
C GLU A 334 13.32 21.74 -34.52
N LEU A 335 13.95 22.52 -33.63
CA LEU A 335 15.26 23.13 -33.87
C LEU A 335 16.34 22.08 -34.15
N VAL A 336 16.37 20.98 -33.40
CA VAL A 336 17.29 19.86 -33.65
C VAL A 336 17.03 19.21 -34.99
N ARG A 337 15.77 19.12 -35.43
CA ARG A 337 15.42 18.54 -36.74
C ARG A 337 15.86 19.44 -37.89
N GLU A 338 15.74 20.75 -37.75
CA GLU A 338 16.22 21.73 -38.73
C GLU A 338 17.75 21.78 -38.80
N ALA A 339 18.41 21.74 -37.63
CA ALA A 339 19.86 21.73 -37.52
C ALA A 339 20.48 20.40 -37.95
N LYS A 340 19.70 19.31 -37.92
CA LYS A 340 20.17 18.01 -38.36
C LYS A 340 20.40 18.10 -39.87
N PRO A 341 21.65 17.92 -40.35
CA PRO A 341 21.90 17.90 -41.78
C PRO A 341 20.98 16.85 -42.40
N VAL A 342 20.25 17.24 -43.46
CA VAL A 342 19.49 16.28 -44.29
C VAL A 342 20.42 15.10 -44.50
N PRO A 343 20.04 13.87 -44.08
CA PRO A 343 20.94 12.74 -44.14
C PRO A 343 21.41 12.61 -45.58
N LYS A 344 22.66 12.98 -45.87
CA LYS A 344 23.23 12.97 -47.23
C LYS A 344 23.57 11.56 -47.72
N HIS A 345 23.09 10.56 -46.99
CA HIS A 345 23.57 9.20 -47.04
C HIS A 345 22.42 8.28 -47.43
N GLY A 346 22.75 7.28 -48.24
CA GLY A 346 21.82 6.22 -48.58
C GLY A 346 21.47 5.39 -47.35
N PHE A 347 20.43 4.59 -47.53
CA PHE A 347 19.98 3.66 -46.52
C PHE A 347 19.75 2.30 -47.16
N VAL A 348 20.23 1.23 -46.52
CA VAL A 348 19.94 -0.13 -46.94
C VAL A 348 19.42 -0.92 -45.74
N TYR A 349 18.36 -1.67 -46.00
CA TYR A 349 17.83 -2.69 -45.11
C TYR A 349 17.90 -4.02 -45.83
N ALA A 350 18.53 -5.01 -45.21
CA ALA A 350 18.60 -6.36 -45.76
C ALA A 350 18.29 -7.39 -44.68
N ARG A 351 17.54 -8.42 -45.05
CA ARG A 351 17.44 -9.67 -44.30
C ARG A 351 17.98 -10.77 -45.20
N VAL A 352 19.03 -11.44 -44.76
CA VAL A 352 19.72 -12.47 -45.55
C VAL A 352 19.98 -13.70 -44.68
N ASN A 353 19.77 -14.87 -45.27
CA ASN A 353 20.21 -16.16 -44.77
C ASN A 353 21.27 -16.70 -45.74
N GLY A 354 22.54 -16.48 -45.41
CA GLY A 354 23.67 -16.73 -46.30
C GLY A 354 24.85 -15.86 -45.90
N SER A 355 25.60 -15.34 -46.86
CA SER A 355 26.75 -14.46 -46.59
C SER A 355 26.51 -13.02 -47.01
N PHE A 356 27.11 -12.08 -46.28
CA PHE A 356 27.18 -10.68 -46.69
C PHE A 356 28.59 -10.12 -46.59
N GLU A 357 28.85 -9.10 -47.39
CA GLU A 357 30.00 -8.20 -47.27
C GLU A 357 29.50 -6.76 -47.43
N LEU A 358 29.77 -5.92 -46.43
CA LEU A 358 29.35 -4.54 -46.34
C LEU A 358 30.60 -3.67 -46.24
N SER A 359 30.87 -2.85 -47.25
CA SER A 359 32.05 -1.96 -47.30
C SER A 359 31.64 -0.53 -47.60
N GLY A 360 32.15 0.44 -46.84
CA GLY A 360 31.81 1.84 -47.05
C GLY A 360 32.10 2.75 -45.86
N ASN A 361 31.56 3.96 -45.92
CA ASN A 361 31.60 4.94 -44.84
C ASN A 361 30.19 5.12 -44.26
N PHE A 362 30.02 4.68 -43.01
CA PHE A 362 28.72 4.56 -42.39
C PHE A 362 28.54 5.52 -41.21
N SER A 363 27.45 6.28 -41.27
CA SER A 363 26.97 7.06 -40.12
C SER A 363 26.45 6.16 -38.99
N SER A 364 25.88 5.01 -39.34
CA SER A 364 25.46 3.96 -38.42
C SER A 364 25.20 2.66 -39.17
N VAL A 365 25.73 1.55 -38.66
CA VAL A 365 25.35 0.20 -39.07
C VAL A 365 24.83 -0.55 -37.84
N GLN A 366 23.69 -1.21 -37.98
CA GLN A 366 23.17 -2.15 -37.00
C GLN A 366 23.04 -3.52 -37.66
N ILE A 367 23.71 -4.51 -37.09
CA ILE A 367 23.63 -5.91 -37.55
C ILE A 367 23.06 -6.73 -36.41
N LYS A 368 21.92 -7.37 -36.64
CA LYS A 368 21.34 -8.38 -35.75
C LYS A 368 21.66 -9.75 -36.31
N VAL A 369 22.37 -10.56 -35.53
CA VAL A 369 22.75 -11.93 -35.83
C VAL A 369 21.82 -12.84 -35.05
N LYS A 370 21.12 -13.73 -35.76
CA LYS A 370 20.28 -14.76 -35.13
C LYS A 370 21.03 -16.09 -35.04
N ASN A 371 21.57 -16.55 -36.17
CA ASN A 371 22.40 -17.75 -36.27
C ASN A 371 23.55 -17.46 -37.22
N GLY A 372 24.78 -17.25 -36.74
CA GLY A 372 25.91 -16.96 -37.62
C GLY A 372 27.08 -16.29 -36.92
N SER A 373 28.07 -15.86 -37.70
CA SER A 373 29.22 -15.10 -37.24
C SER A 373 29.40 -13.83 -38.06
N VAL A 374 29.78 -12.73 -37.40
CA VAL A 374 30.09 -11.45 -38.03
C VAL A 374 31.50 -11.01 -37.68
N SER A 375 32.27 -10.64 -38.70
CA SER A 375 33.60 -10.03 -38.59
C SER A 375 33.48 -8.53 -38.83
N ILE A 376 33.75 -7.72 -37.80
CA ILE A 376 33.82 -6.25 -37.86
C ILE A 376 35.08 -5.82 -37.10
N PRO A 377 35.90 -4.89 -37.63
CA PRO A 377 37.03 -4.32 -36.89
C PRO A 377 36.59 -3.71 -35.55
N GLU A 378 37.25 -4.06 -34.44
CA GLU A 378 36.80 -3.63 -33.11
C GLU A 378 36.84 -2.12 -32.89
N ASN A 379 37.74 -1.41 -33.59
CA ASN A 379 37.91 0.03 -33.49
C ASN A 379 36.70 0.85 -33.99
N VAL A 380 35.77 0.25 -34.74
CA VAL A 380 34.56 0.93 -35.24
C VAL A 380 33.28 0.54 -34.49
N VAL A 381 33.37 -0.41 -33.55
CA VAL A 381 32.22 -0.90 -32.78
C VAL A 381 31.91 0.08 -31.65
N VAL A 382 30.70 0.64 -31.69
CA VAL A 382 30.19 1.56 -30.65
C VAL A 382 29.49 0.79 -29.53
N LYS A 383 28.78 -0.29 -29.88
CA LYS A 383 28.01 -1.08 -28.91
C LYS A 383 27.82 -2.51 -29.41
N ARG A 384 28.07 -3.48 -28.52
CA ARG A 384 27.70 -4.89 -28.70
C ARG A 384 26.70 -5.26 -27.61
N VAL A 385 25.57 -5.84 -27.99
CA VAL A 385 24.56 -6.35 -27.07
C VAL A 385 24.39 -7.83 -27.35
N ASN A 386 24.68 -8.65 -26.35
CA ASN A 386 24.52 -10.10 -26.44
C ASN A 386 23.37 -10.51 -25.53
N THR A 387 22.23 -10.86 -26.12
CA THR A 387 21.07 -11.39 -25.41
C THR A 387 20.87 -12.84 -25.88
N SER A 388 20.36 -13.72 -25.02
CA SER A 388 20.14 -15.13 -25.35
C SER A 388 19.40 -15.32 -26.68
N GLY A 389 20.13 -15.75 -27.72
CA GLY A 389 19.63 -16.02 -29.07
C GLY A 389 19.69 -14.86 -30.08
N VAL A 390 20.16 -13.67 -29.70
CA VAL A 390 20.35 -12.54 -30.64
C VAL A 390 21.57 -11.70 -30.24
N GLU A 391 22.55 -11.61 -31.14
CA GLU A 391 23.65 -10.64 -31.03
C GLU A 391 23.31 -9.39 -31.85
N MET A 392 23.44 -8.21 -31.26
CA MET A 392 23.28 -6.93 -31.96
C MET A 392 24.58 -6.13 -31.90
N ILE A 393 25.10 -5.76 -33.06
CA ILE A 393 26.32 -4.97 -33.21
C ILE A 393 25.96 -3.62 -33.81
N VAL A 394 26.44 -2.53 -33.19
CA VAL A 394 26.32 -1.16 -33.69
C VAL A 394 27.71 -0.61 -33.97
N ALA A 395 27.97 -0.23 -35.22
CA ALA A 395 29.26 0.28 -35.68
C ALA A 395 29.12 1.60 -36.47
N ARG A 396 30.19 2.40 -36.52
CA ARG A 396 30.24 3.70 -37.22
C ARG A 396 31.63 3.95 -37.83
N GLY A 397 31.68 4.69 -38.93
CA GLY A 397 32.90 5.07 -39.63
C GLY A 397 33.13 4.28 -40.92
N SER A 398 34.36 4.33 -41.42
CA SER A 398 34.77 3.60 -42.61
C SER A 398 35.28 2.20 -42.24
N PHE A 399 34.59 1.16 -42.71
CA PHE A 399 34.98 -0.23 -42.44
C PHE A 399 34.40 -1.20 -43.47
N THR A 400 34.94 -2.42 -43.46
CA THR A 400 34.34 -3.57 -44.12
C THR A 400 33.86 -4.54 -43.04
N ALA A 401 32.65 -5.07 -43.20
CA ALA A 401 32.05 -6.07 -42.34
C ALA A 401 31.61 -7.24 -43.19
N SER A 402 31.82 -8.46 -42.70
CA SER A 402 31.34 -9.67 -43.39
C SER A 402 30.77 -10.67 -42.40
N GLY A 403 29.91 -11.55 -42.87
CA GLY A 403 29.35 -12.59 -42.02
C GLY A 403 28.67 -13.70 -42.82
N ASN A 404 28.47 -14.85 -42.18
CA ASN A 404 27.73 -15.99 -42.71
C ASN A 404 26.69 -16.49 -41.69
N GLY A 405 25.43 -16.67 -42.11
CA GLY A 405 24.28 -16.99 -41.26
C GLY A 405 23.00 -16.21 -41.56
N GLU A 406 22.09 -16.14 -40.57
CA GLU A 406 20.84 -15.35 -40.62
C GLU A 406 21.05 -13.97 -39.99
N PHE A 407 20.96 -12.93 -40.83
CA PHE A 407 21.21 -11.54 -40.45
C PHE A 407 20.03 -10.62 -40.76
N ARG A 408 19.91 -9.55 -39.96
CA ARG A 408 19.21 -8.32 -40.32
C ARG A 408 20.19 -7.16 -40.27
N ILE A 409 20.38 -6.50 -41.40
CA ILE A 409 21.34 -5.42 -41.60
C ILE A 409 20.57 -4.13 -41.85
N LEU A 410 20.92 -3.09 -41.09
CA LEU A 410 20.44 -1.72 -41.24
C LEU A 410 21.67 -0.82 -41.36
N ALA A 411 21.96 -0.28 -42.52
CA ALA A 411 23.11 0.60 -42.73
C ALA A 411 22.67 1.96 -43.29
N HIS A 412 23.14 3.03 -42.64
CA HIS A 412 23.03 4.41 -43.08
C HIS A 412 24.42 4.93 -43.43
N GLY A 413 24.65 5.32 -44.67
CA GLY A 413 25.98 5.72 -45.13
C GLY A 413 26.10 5.78 -46.64
N SER A 414 27.32 5.75 -47.11
CA SER A 414 27.66 5.48 -48.50
C SER A 414 28.51 4.21 -48.55
N GLY A 415 28.19 3.30 -49.47
CA GLY A 415 28.89 2.04 -49.56
C GLY A 415 28.20 1.02 -50.45
N GLU A 416 28.71 -0.20 -50.36
CA GLU A 416 28.28 -1.36 -51.12
C GLU A 416 27.95 -2.49 -50.16
N LEU A 417 26.83 -3.15 -50.40
CA LEU A 417 26.40 -4.35 -49.69
C LEU A 417 26.26 -5.48 -50.69
N SER A 418 27.19 -6.43 -50.63
CA SER A 418 27.14 -7.69 -51.38
C SER A 418 26.43 -8.75 -50.52
N LEU A 419 25.41 -9.38 -51.10
CA LEU A 419 24.56 -10.39 -50.45
C LEU A 419 24.58 -11.67 -51.29
N SER A 420 24.68 -12.82 -50.64
CA SER A 420 24.55 -14.13 -51.27
C SER A 420 23.74 -15.06 -50.36
N GLY A 421 22.80 -15.82 -50.94
CA GLY A 421 21.87 -16.68 -50.21
C GLY A 421 20.41 -16.21 -50.38
N GLU A 422 19.54 -16.64 -49.48
CA GLU A 422 18.10 -16.36 -49.56
C GLU A 422 17.73 -15.15 -48.70
N GLY A 423 16.79 -14.32 -49.15
CA GLY A 423 16.33 -13.19 -48.36
C GLY A 423 15.66 -12.10 -49.16
N TYR A 424 15.69 -10.88 -48.63
CA TYR A 424 15.23 -9.71 -49.35
C TYR A 424 15.95 -8.46 -48.86
N TYR A 425 15.97 -7.45 -49.70
CA TYR A 425 16.52 -6.15 -49.34
C TYR A 425 15.64 -5.01 -49.86
N ARG A 426 15.81 -3.85 -49.25
CA ARG A 426 15.27 -2.57 -49.68
C ARG A 426 16.42 -1.58 -49.65
N VAL A 427 16.50 -0.69 -50.64
CA VAL A 427 17.56 0.31 -50.71
C VAL A 427 17.01 1.68 -51.04
N LYS A 428 17.64 2.71 -50.48
CA LYS A 428 17.47 4.10 -50.82
C LYS A 428 18.83 4.61 -51.29
N LYS A 429 19.04 4.71 -52.61
CA LYS A 429 20.35 5.07 -53.18
C LYS A 429 20.72 6.50 -52.83
N SER A 430 19.78 7.42 -52.99
CA SER A 430 19.92 8.83 -52.64
C SER A 430 18.87 9.26 -51.60
N PRO A 431 19.18 10.22 -50.72
CA PRO A 431 18.20 10.78 -49.77
C PRO A 431 16.93 11.34 -50.43
N ALA A 432 17.01 11.78 -51.68
CA ALA A 432 15.90 12.33 -52.44
C ALA A 432 14.98 11.24 -53.05
N GLU A 433 15.50 10.04 -53.29
CA GLU A 433 14.74 8.95 -53.87
C GLU A 433 13.88 8.24 -52.81
N PRO A 434 12.69 7.73 -53.13
CA PRO A 434 11.96 6.85 -52.21
C PRO A 434 12.73 5.55 -51.97
N MET A 435 12.40 4.86 -50.87
CA MET A 435 12.91 3.50 -50.63
C MET A 435 12.36 2.58 -51.72
N THR A 436 13.18 1.69 -52.29
CA THR A 436 12.68 0.65 -53.19
C THR A 436 11.72 -0.27 -52.47
N ASP A 437 10.84 -0.91 -53.25
CA ASP A 437 10.06 -2.07 -52.78
C ASP A 437 10.99 -3.23 -52.36
N GLU A 438 10.41 -4.25 -51.75
CA GLU A 438 11.14 -5.47 -51.37
C GLU A 438 11.61 -6.20 -52.62
N ILE A 439 12.93 -6.33 -52.74
CA ILE A 439 13.57 -7.10 -53.80
C ILE A 439 14.01 -8.42 -53.18
N GLU A 440 13.45 -9.52 -53.65
CA GLU A 440 13.82 -10.87 -53.22
C GLU A 440 15.22 -11.23 -53.73
N LEU A 441 16.01 -11.87 -52.88
CA LEU A 441 17.31 -12.44 -53.22
C LEU A 441 17.12 -13.89 -53.66
N GLY A 442 17.55 -14.19 -54.88
CA GLY A 442 17.81 -15.56 -55.32
C GLY A 442 19.20 -16.04 -54.87
N ASN A 443 19.55 -17.29 -55.19
CA ASN A 443 20.86 -17.88 -54.85
C ASN A 443 22.08 -17.23 -55.52
N GLU A 444 21.88 -16.16 -56.28
CA GLU A 444 22.94 -15.40 -56.93
C GLU A 444 23.49 -14.33 -55.99
N THR A 445 24.75 -13.95 -56.19
CA THR A 445 25.36 -12.85 -55.45
C THR A 445 24.88 -11.52 -56.02
N VAL A 446 24.24 -10.69 -55.19
CA VAL A 446 23.75 -9.35 -55.56
C VAL A 446 24.56 -8.29 -54.83
N THR A 447 25.09 -7.32 -55.57
CA THR A 447 25.78 -6.15 -55.00
C THR A 447 24.90 -4.91 -55.09
N VAL A 448 24.64 -4.29 -53.94
CA VAL A 448 23.77 -3.13 -53.80
C VAL A 448 24.60 -1.92 -53.39
N THR A 449 24.69 -0.93 -54.28
CA THR A 449 25.33 0.37 -54.01
C THR A 449 24.31 1.34 -53.41
N PHE A 450 24.68 2.05 -52.34
CA PHE A 450 23.84 3.09 -51.72
C PHE A 450 24.66 4.28 -51.25
N GLY A 451 24.01 5.45 -51.17
CA GLY A 451 24.64 6.70 -50.75
C GLY A 451 25.64 7.25 -51.76
N GLN A 452 25.41 7.02 -53.05
CA GLN A 452 26.15 7.71 -54.11
C GLN A 452 25.80 9.20 -54.06
N SER A 453 26.82 10.04 -53.91
CA SER A 453 26.71 11.50 -53.82
C SER A 453 26.55 12.14 -55.18
#